data_AF-A0A926RG05-F1
#
_entry.id   AF-A0A926RG05-F1
#
_cell.length_a   1.000
_cell.length_b   1.000
_cell.length_c   1.000
_cell.angle_alpha   90.00
_cell.angle_beta   90.00
_cell.angle_gamma   90.00
#
_symmetry.space_group_name_H-M   'P 1'
#
loop_
_entity.id
_entity.type
_entity.pdbx_description
1 polymer ?
#
loop_
_entity_poly.entity_id
_entity_poly.type
_entity_poly.pdbx_seq_one_letter_code
_entity_poly.pdbx_strand_id
1 'polypeptide(L)'
;ENISQKTIVVYNEQGLGDSIQFSKFLIPLLKLTKNVTFLVQKNIFNIFKKDIPNLKIISEENFQEKFDFKISLGSLLKFFYKEKIDENFLINNRSSFELPFNINKDKLNVGIAWSGSFNGPNEPYRSIPLETLSKIFSLDVNFYCLQNEIWERDLVQFKKTKIKNLGNYSLSDMVAIIQNLDLIISSDTSILHLSASLNKETWGLLNSYPDWRWGAFSKLHPYKTLKIFHQRTFNKWDDVELEIYENLKKRK
;
A
#
# COMPACT_ATOMS: atom_id res chain seq x y z
N GLU A 1 21.23 1.14 -27.15
CA GLU A 1 20.40 0.83 -28.34
C GLU A 1 19.21 1.79 -28.41
N ASN A 2 18.64 2.04 -29.59
CA ASN A 2 17.43 2.85 -29.74
C ASN A 2 16.19 1.99 -29.44
N ILE A 3 15.41 2.38 -28.43
CA ILE A 3 14.25 1.61 -27.94
C ILE A 3 12.90 2.16 -28.37
N SER A 4 12.85 3.23 -29.19
CA SER A 4 11.61 3.97 -29.48
C SER A 4 10.47 3.16 -30.11
N GLN A 5 10.80 2.11 -30.88
CA GLN A 5 9.85 1.20 -31.51
C GLN A 5 9.87 -0.21 -30.89
N LYS A 6 10.57 -0.38 -29.77
CA LYS A 6 10.82 -1.69 -29.17
C LYS A 6 9.75 -2.04 -28.14
N THR A 7 9.37 -3.31 -28.12
CA THR A 7 8.42 -3.86 -27.15
C THR A 7 9.16 -4.20 -25.86
N ILE A 8 8.72 -3.62 -24.74
CA ILE A 8 9.37 -3.80 -23.44
C ILE A 8 8.38 -4.41 -22.46
N VAL A 9 8.76 -5.55 -21.88
CA VAL A 9 8.04 -6.16 -20.77
C VAL A 9 8.65 -5.69 -19.46
N VAL A 10 7.84 -5.06 -18.62
CA VAL A 10 8.18 -4.80 -17.22
C VAL A 10 7.50 -5.87 -16.38
N TYR A 11 8.26 -6.65 -15.63
CA TYR A 11 7.71 -7.67 -14.75
C TYR A 11 7.96 -7.32 -13.30
N ASN A 12 7.04 -7.69 -12.42
CA ASN A 12 7.23 -7.52 -11.00
C ASN A 12 7.99 -8.72 -10.40
N GLU A 13 8.98 -8.42 -9.56
CA GLU A 13 9.83 -9.41 -8.90
C GLU A 13 9.71 -9.38 -7.37
N GLN A 14 8.92 -8.45 -6.83
CA GLN A 14 8.81 -8.15 -5.39
C GLN A 14 7.38 -8.30 -4.87
N GLY A 15 7.11 -7.83 -3.65
CA GLY A 15 5.77 -7.88 -3.04
C GLY A 15 4.77 -6.89 -3.63
N LEU A 16 3.52 -7.01 -3.20
CA LEU A 16 2.40 -6.17 -3.70
C LEU A 16 2.61 -4.67 -3.43
N GLY A 17 3.23 -4.34 -2.28
CA GLY A 17 3.57 -2.95 -1.94
C GLY A 17 4.54 -2.32 -2.93
N ASP A 18 5.55 -3.08 -3.35
CA ASP A 18 6.52 -2.63 -4.36
C ASP A 18 5.87 -2.48 -5.74
N SER A 19 4.97 -3.40 -6.11
CA SER A 19 4.20 -3.28 -7.35
C SER A 19 3.39 -1.98 -7.39
N ILE A 20 2.77 -1.60 -6.27
CA ILE A 20 2.01 -0.34 -6.16
C ILE A 20 2.98 0.85 -6.20
N GLN A 21 3.97 0.88 -5.31
CA GLN A 21 4.87 2.02 -5.13
C GLN A 21 5.72 2.33 -6.36
N PHE A 22 6.29 1.30 -6.99
CA PHE A 22 7.23 1.47 -8.10
C PHE A 22 6.56 1.49 -9.46
N SER A 23 5.29 1.10 -9.58
CA SER A 23 4.54 1.19 -10.84
C SER A 23 4.66 2.56 -11.49
N LYS A 24 4.66 3.65 -10.70
CA LYS A 24 4.77 5.03 -11.22
C LYS A 24 5.98 5.25 -12.15
N PHE A 25 7.07 4.49 -12.00
CA PHE A 25 8.24 4.57 -12.89
C PHE A 25 8.01 4.00 -14.29
N LEU A 26 6.86 3.37 -14.56
CA LEU A 26 6.41 3.07 -15.92
C LEU A 26 6.15 4.36 -16.71
N ILE A 27 5.78 5.46 -16.06
CA ILE A 27 5.43 6.73 -16.73
C ILE A 27 6.61 7.33 -17.52
N PRO A 28 7.82 7.49 -16.95
CA PRO A 28 8.95 7.92 -17.74
C PRO A 28 9.36 6.88 -18.79
N LEU A 29 9.18 5.58 -18.55
CA LEU A 29 9.44 4.54 -19.56
C LEU A 29 8.52 4.68 -20.79
N LEU A 30 7.23 4.98 -20.59
CA LEU A 30 6.24 5.22 -21.65
C LEU A 30 6.58 6.42 -22.55
N LYS A 31 7.48 7.32 -22.11
CA LYS A 31 7.99 8.42 -22.93
C LYS A 31 9.11 7.96 -23.88
N LEU A 32 9.74 6.82 -23.59
CA LEU A 32 10.89 6.30 -24.34
C LEU A 32 10.50 5.27 -25.39
N THR A 33 9.39 4.56 -25.20
CA THR A 33 8.86 3.59 -26.16
C THR A 33 7.33 3.61 -26.20
N LYS A 34 6.76 3.21 -27.34
CA LYS A 34 5.31 3.14 -27.56
C LYS A 34 4.66 1.81 -27.16
N ASN A 35 5.44 0.81 -26.76
CA ASN A 35 4.92 -0.54 -26.46
C ASN A 35 5.48 -1.08 -25.15
N VAL A 36 4.82 -0.78 -24.03
CA VAL A 36 5.16 -1.32 -22.71
C VAL A 36 4.08 -2.28 -22.24
N THR A 37 4.49 -3.48 -21.85
CA THR A 37 3.63 -4.45 -21.17
C THR A 37 4.05 -4.56 -19.71
N PHE A 38 3.18 -4.25 -18.77
CA PHE A 38 3.40 -4.43 -17.33
C PHE A 38 2.73 -5.72 -16.86
N LEU A 39 3.54 -6.68 -16.41
CA LEU A 39 3.09 -7.94 -15.84
C LEU A 39 2.91 -7.79 -14.34
N VAL A 40 1.74 -8.18 -13.87
CA VAL A 40 1.34 -8.06 -12.46
C VAL A 40 0.73 -9.35 -11.94
N GLN A 41 0.78 -9.56 -10.63
CA GLN A 41 0.04 -10.66 -10.03
C GLN A 41 -1.47 -10.47 -10.20
N LYS A 42 -2.20 -11.57 -10.29
CA LYS A 42 -3.66 -11.59 -10.50
C LYS A 42 -4.43 -10.72 -9.50
N ASN A 43 -4.02 -10.73 -8.24
CA ASN A 43 -4.71 -10.03 -7.16
C ASN A 43 -4.63 -8.50 -7.24
N ILE A 44 -3.58 -7.93 -7.83
CA ILE A 44 -3.43 -6.47 -8.04
C ILE A 44 -3.80 -6.04 -9.46
N PHE A 45 -4.14 -6.97 -10.35
CA PHE A 45 -4.45 -6.64 -11.74
C PHE A 45 -5.56 -5.58 -11.84
N ASN A 46 -6.63 -5.72 -11.06
CA ASN A 46 -7.81 -4.84 -11.15
C ASN A 46 -7.61 -3.45 -10.54
N ILE A 47 -6.57 -3.23 -9.73
CA ILE A 47 -6.36 -1.93 -9.08
C ILE A 47 -5.65 -0.91 -9.99
N PHE A 48 -5.09 -1.33 -11.12
CA PHE A 48 -4.42 -0.42 -12.05
C PHE A 48 -5.36 0.12 -13.14
N LYS A 49 -5.17 1.37 -13.54
CA LYS A 49 -5.84 1.96 -14.71
C LYS A 49 -5.47 1.22 -15.98
N LYS A 50 -6.46 1.03 -16.86
CA LYS A 50 -6.31 0.27 -18.12
C LYS A 50 -6.30 1.19 -19.35
N ASP A 51 -6.65 2.45 -19.17
CA ASP A 51 -6.81 3.48 -20.21
C ASP A 51 -5.57 4.39 -20.31
N ILE A 52 -4.38 3.80 -20.21
CA ILE A 52 -3.12 4.53 -20.34
C ILE A 52 -2.52 4.25 -21.72
N PRO A 53 -2.35 5.27 -22.58
CA PRO A 53 -1.73 5.08 -23.89
C PRO A 53 -0.37 4.40 -23.78
N ASN A 54 -0.08 3.49 -24.71
CA ASN A 54 1.18 2.74 -24.82
C ASN A 54 1.49 1.77 -23.66
N LEU A 55 0.58 1.64 -22.67
CA LEU A 55 0.73 0.71 -21.56
C LEU A 55 -0.33 -0.39 -21.63
N LYS A 56 0.12 -1.63 -21.76
CA LYS A 56 -0.70 -2.82 -21.60
C LYS A 56 -0.43 -3.45 -20.25
N ILE A 57 -1.46 -3.70 -19.46
CA ILE A 57 -1.32 -4.40 -18.18
C ILE A 57 -1.92 -5.79 -18.34
N ILE A 58 -1.16 -6.82 -17.97
CA ILE A 58 -1.54 -8.23 -18.12
C ILE A 58 -1.20 -8.97 -16.83
N SER A 59 -2.02 -9.92 -16.42
CA SER A 59 -1.63 -10.85 -15.36
C SER A 59 -0.54 -11.80 -15.86
N GLU A 60 0.44 -12.12 -15.02
CA GLU A 60 1.56 -13.00 -15.37
C GLU A 60 1.10 -14.33 -16.00
N GLU A 61 0.03 -14.93 -15.46
CA GLU A 61 -0.57 -16.18 -15.94
C GLU A 61 -1.11 -16.13 -17.38
N ASN A 62 -1.40 -14.94 -17.90
CA ASN A 62 -1.99 -14.73 -19.23
C ASN A 62 -0.97 -14.20 -20.26
N PHE A 63 0.30 -14.06 -19.87
CA PHE A 63 1.31 -13.51 -20.76
C PHE A 63 1.84 -14.54 -21.77
N GLN A 64 1.68 -14.26 -23.06
CA GLN A 64 2.12 -15.15 -24.16
C GLN A 64 2.82 -14.39 -25.30
N GLU A 65 3.03 -13.07 -25.14
CA GLU A 65 3.49 -12.20 -26.23
C GLU A 65 5.00 -12.23 -26.39
N LYS A 66 5.48 -12.07 -27.63
CA LYS A 66 6.89 -11.82 -27.90
C LYS A 66 7.28 -10.41 -27.49
N PHE A 67 8.52 -10.24 -27.06
CA PHE A 67 9.06 -8.94 -26.68
C PHE A 67 10.51 -8.78 -27.14
N ASP A 68 10.96 -7.54 -27.34
CA ASP A 68 12.36 -7.24 -27.65
C ASP A 68 13.21 -7.21 -26.36
N PHE A 69 12.69 -6.60 -25.30
CA PHE A 69 13.39 -6.47 -24.02
C PHE A 69 12.48 -6.77 -22.83
N LYS A 70 13.11 -7.17 -21.72
CA LYS A 70 12.45 -7.25 -20.42
C LYS A 70 13.27 -6.55 -19.34
N ILE A 71 12.60 -6.00 -18.34
CA ILE A 71 13.21 -5.35 -17.18
C ILE A 71 12.36 -5.59 -15.94
N SER A 72 12.99 -5.75 -14.79
CA SER A 72 12.25 -5.86 -13.53
C SER A 72 11.71 -4.49 -13.10
N LEU A 73 10.59 -4.44 -12.39
CA LEU A 73 9.98 -3.18 -11.98
C LEU A 73 10.93 -2.38 -11.08
N GLY A 74 11.58 -3.04 -10.12
CA GLY A 74 12.57 -2.41 -9.23
C GLY A 74 13.78 -1.87 -10.00
N SER A 75 14.15 -2.50 -11.11
CA SER A 75 15.28 -2.04 -11.95
C SER A 75 15.00 -0.72 -12.66
N LEU A 76 13.73 -0.31 -12.82
CA LEU A 76 13.40 1.00 -13.39
C LEU A 76 13.94 2.16 -12.54
N LEU A 77 14.09 1.97 -11.23
CA LEU A 77 14.65 2.99 -10.34
C LEU A 77 16.07 3.37 -10.77
N LYS A 78 16.87 2.43 -11.29
CA LYS A 78 18.23 2.73 -11.79
C LYS A 78 18.24 3.87 -12.82
N PHE A 79 17.19 3.97 -13.63
CA PHE A 79 17.09 4.96 -14.71
C PHE A 79 16.29 6.19 -14.30
N PHE A 80 15.26 6.00 -13.47
CA PHE A 80 14.25 7.03 -13.21
C PHE A 80 14.19 7.49 -11.76
N TYR A 81 15.15 7.13 -10.91
CA TYR A 81 15.17 7.52 -9.49
C TYR A 81 14.97 9.02 -9.27
N LYS A 82 15.49 9.88 -10.14
CA LYS A 82 15.40 11.35 -10.01
C LYS A 82 14.16 11.97 -10.67
N GLU A 83 13.38 11.20 -11.42
CA GLU A 83 12.18 11.68 -12.09
C GLU A 83 11.10 12.05 -11.07
N LYS A 84 10.54 13.26 -11.17
CA LYS A 84 9.40 13.65 -10.33
C LYS A 84 8.11 13.17 -11.00
N ILE A 85 7.39 12.30 -10.32
CA ILE A 85 6.23 11.60 -10.86
C ILE A 85 5.07 11.73 -9.87
N ASP A 86 3.85 11.96 -10.35
CA ASP A 86 2.67 11.89 -9.49
C ASP A 86 2.37 10.43 -9.11
N GLU A 87 2.32 10.16 -7.81
CA GLU A 87 2.25 8.82 -7.24
C GLU A 87 0.90 8.12 -7.43
N ASN A 88 -0.13 8.86 -7.83
CA ASN A 88 -1.49 8.35 -8.02
C ASN A 88 -1.83 8.01 -9.48
N PHE A 89 -0.86 8.17 -10.38
CA PHE A 89 -1.18 8.17 -11.81
C PHE A 89 -1.69 6.81 -12.30
N LEU A 90 -1.14 5.70 -11.80
CA LEU A 90 -1.48 4.35 -12.29
C LEU A 90 -2.53 3.61 -11.47
N ILE A 91 -2.71 3.97 -10.20
CA ILE A 91 -3.74 3.34 -9.37
C ILE A 91 -5.10 3.88 -9.78
N ASN A 92 -6.04 2.98 -10.03
CA ASN A 92 -7.40 3.32 -10.37
C ASN A 92 -8.11 3.85 -9.12
N ASN A 93 -8.34 5.16 -9.11
CA ASN A 93 -9.06 5.87 -8.06
C ASN A 93 -10.49 6.24 -8.47
N ARG A 94 -10.99 5.73 -9.61
CA ARG A 94 -12.35 6.01 -10.08
C ARG A 94 -13.37 5.34 -9.15
N SER A 95 -14.52 5.99 -9.01
CA SER A 95 -15.68 5.54 -8.24
C SER A 95 -16.36 4.27 -8.77
N SER A 96 -15.73 3.55 -9.71
CA SER A 96 -16.27 2.33 -10.31
C SER A 96 -16.22 1.12 -9.36
N PHE A 97 -15.47 1.21 -8.26
CA PHE A 97 -15.50 0.18 -7.23
C PHE A 97 -16.66 0.48 -6.28
N GLU A 98 -17.67 -0.38 -6.32
CA GLU A 98 -18.79 -0.29 -5.41
C GLU A 98 -18.38 -0.76 -4.01
N LEU A 99 -18.81 0.00 -2.99
CA LEU A 99 -18.53 -0.37 -1.62
C LEU A 99 -19.38 -1.60 -1.25
N PRO A 100 -18.78 -2.71 -0.77
CA PRO A 100 -19.52 -3.96 -0.58
C PRO A 100 -20.48 -3.95 0.62
N PHE A 101 -20.49 -2.90 1.42
CA PHE A 101 -21.36 -2.74 2.59
C PHE A 101 -21.54 -1.27 2.95
N ASN A 102 -22.55 -0.93 3.75
CA ASN A 102 -22.73 0.43 4.25
C ASN A 102 -21.78 0.75 5.40
N ILE A 103 -21.11 1.90 5.32
CA ILE A 103 -20.30 2.47 6.41
C ILE A 103 -21.16 3.52 7.13
N ASN A 104 -21.30 3.37 8.45
CA ASN A 104 -21.92 4.37 9.30
C ASN A 104 -20.99 5.59 9.41
N LYS A 105 -21.54 6.81 9.23
CA LYS A 105 -20.77 8.06 9.21
C LYS A 105 -20.92 8.91 10.48
N ASP A 106 -21.51 8.36 11.54
CA ASP A 106 -21.73 9.05 12.82
C ASP A 106 -20.44 9.18 13.64
N LYS A 107 -19.42 8.37 13.31
CA LYS A 107 -18.11 8.35 13.97
C LYS A 107 -17.02 8.30 12.92
N LEU A 108 -15.81 8.68 13.33
CA LEU A 108 -14.62 8.52 12.52
C LEU A 108 -14.43 7.03 12.15
N ASN A 109 -14.20 6.76 10.88
CA ASN A 109 -13.97 5.42 10.33
C ASN A 109 -12.50 5.22 10.00
N VAL A 110 -11.84 4.33 10.72
CA VAL A 110 -10.39 4.10 10.64
C VAL A 110 -10.09 2.68 10.19
N GLY A 111 -9.40 2.55 9.06
CA GLY A 111 -8.84 1.29 8.59
C GLY A 111 -7.50 1.02 9.26
N ILE A 112 -7.24 -0.22 9.66
CA ILE A 112 -6.00 -0.62 10.33
C ILE A 112 -5.37 -1.86 9.68
N ALA A 113 -4.04 -1.86 9.57
CA ALA A 113 -3.24 -3.04 9.23
C ALA A 113 -1.90 -2.96 9.97
N TRP A 114 -1.80 -3.66 11.09
CA TRP A 114 -0.70 -3.56 12.06
C TRP A 114 0.45 -4.55 11.78
N SER A 115 0.22 -5.58 10.97
CA SER A 115 1.25 -6.54 10.59
C SER A 115 1.22 -6.90 9.11
N GLY A 116 2.39 -7.28 8.58
CA GLY A 116 2.51 -7.84 7.25
C GLY A 116 2.17 -9.33 7.20
N SER A 117 2.33 -9.91 6.01
CA SER A 117 2.11 -11.34 5.79
C SER A 117 3.09 -12.19 6.60
N PHE A 118 2.73 -13.41 6.96
CA PHE A 118 3.55 -14.28 7.83
C PHE A 118 4.99 -14.49 7.33
N ASN A 119 5.15 -14.63 6.02
CA ASN A 119 6.45 -14.81 5.35
C ASN A 119 6.98 -13.52 4.69
N GLY A 120 6.48 -12.37 5.15
CA GLY A 120 6.92 -11.06 4.63
C GLY A 120 8.38 -10.77 4.98
N PRO A 121 9.06 -9.91 4.19
CA PRO A 121 10.40 -9.48 4.53
C PRO A 121 10.42 -8.73 5.87
N ASN A 122 11.47 -8.97 6.65
CA ASN A 122 11.71 -8.36 7.97
C ASN A 122 10.63 -8.65 9.03
N GLU A 123 9.78 -9.65 8.82
CA GLU A 123 8.89 -10.16 9.85
C GLU A 123 9.67 -10.95 10.92
N PRO A 124 9.28 -10.89 12.20
CA PRO A 124 8.16 -10.11 12.76
C PRO A 124 8.53 -8.64 13.10
N TYR A 125 9.77 -8.20 12.83
CA TYR A 125 10.36 -6.99 13.41
C TYR A 125 9.79 -5.67 12.89
N ARG A 126 9.04 -5.71 11.79
CA ARG A 126 8.34 -4.52 11.26
C ARG A 126 6.82 -4.55 11.47
N SER A 127 6.34 -5.56 12.18
CA SER A 127 4.95 -5.70 12.64
C SER A 127 4.78 -5.24 14.09
N ILE A 128 3.60 -4.73 14.41
CA ILE A 128 3.24 -4.29 15.77
C ILE A 128 2.34 -5.35 16.39
N PRO A 129 2.63 -5.91 17.57
CA PRO A 129 1.66 -6.72 18.30
C PRO A 129 0.39 -5.92 18.57
N LEU A 130 -0.79 -6.47 18.27
CA LEU A 130 -2.06 -5.75 18.36
C LEU A 130 -2.35 -5.25 19.79
N GLU A 131 -1.87 -5.97 20.80
CA GLU A 131 -2.01 -5.60 22.21
C GLU A 131 -1.33 -4.27 22.54
N THR A 132 -0.21 -3.94 21.87
CA THR A 132 0.49 -2.66 22.04
C THR A 132 -0.28 -1.48 21.42
N LEU A 133 -1.39 -1.73 20.73
CA LEU A 133 -2.31 -0.73 20.23
C LEU A 133 -3.64 -0.70 21.03
N SER A 134 -3.72 -1.36 22.18
CA SER A 134 -4.96 -1.47 22.95
C SER A 134 -5.58 -0.11 23.34
N LYS A 135 -4.78 0.91 23.63
CA LYS A 135 -5.24 2.24 24.05
C LYS A 135 -6.00 2.95 22.95
N ILE A 136 -5.59 2.81 21.68
CA ILE A 136 -6.29 3.45 20.56
C ILE A 136 -7.71 2.90 20.39
N PHE A 137 -7.93 1.62 20.72
CA PHE A 137 -9.24 0.98 20.61
C PHE A 137 -10.21 1.34 21.74
N SER A 138 -9.77 2.13 22.73
CA SER A 138 -10.65 2.73 23.75
C SER A 138 -11.39 3.98 23.25
N LEU A 139 -10.97 4.54 22.11
CA LEU A 139 -11.59 5.72 21.52
C LEU A 139 -12.93 5.39 20.86
N ASP A 140 -13.79 6.41 20.75
CA ASP A 140 -15.10 6.27 20.12
C ASP A 140 -14.97 6.41 18.59
N VAL A 141 -14.43 5.37 17.97
CA VAL A 141 -14.03 5.31 16.55
C VAL A 141 -14.45 3.95 15.99
N ASN A 142 -14.90 3.92 14.75
CA ASN A 142 -15.17 2.68 14.03
C ASN A 142 -13.85 2.15 13.45
N PHE A 143 -13.36 1.02 13.95
CA PHE A 143 -12.12 0.39 13.46
C PHE A 143 -12.40 -0.78 12.53
N TYR A 144 -11.62 -0.86 11.44
CA TYR A 144 -11.74 -1.90 10.42
C TYR A 144 -10.38 -2.55 10.13
N CYS A 145 -10.27 -3.86 10.30
CA CYS A 145 -9.06 -4.60 9.94
C CYS A 145 -8.99 -4.79 8.43
N LEU A 146 -7.89 -4.34 7.80
CA LEU A 146 -7.67 -4.37 6.35
C LEU A 146 -6.61 -5.40 5.91
N GLN A 147 -5.97 -6.08 6.85
CA GLN A 147 -5.03 -7.17 6.56
C GLN A 147 -5.75 -8.52 6.50
N ASN A 148 -5.36 -9.35 5.55
CA ASN A 148 -5.93 -10.69 5.36
C ASN A 148 -5.47 -11.67 6.45
N GLU A 149 -4.18 -11.66 6.76
CA GLU A 149 -3.55 -12.56 7.71
C GLU A 149 -3.49 -11.91 9.10
N ILE A 150 -4.02 -12.58 10.13
CA ILE A 150 -3.88 -12.17 11.53
C ILE A 150 -3.00 -13.20 12.23
N TRP A 151 -1.91 -12.75 12.84
CA TRP A 151 -0.96 -13.60 13.53
C TRP A 151 -1.58 -14.25 14.76
N GLU A 152 -1.16 -15.47 15.09
CA GLU A 152 -1.69 -16.22 16.25
C GLU A 152 -1.61 -15.43 17.55
N ARG A 153 -0.48 -14.72 17.77
CA ARG A 153 -0.26 -13.83 18.92
C ARG A 153 -1.32 -12.73 19.08
N ASP A 154 -1.97 -12.33 17.98
CA ASP A 154 -2.94 -11.23 17.97
C ASP A 154 -4.39 -11.73 18.06
N LEU A 155 -4.67 -13.02 17.82
CA LEU A 155 -6.03 -13.55 17.71
C LEU A 155 -6.87 -13.33 18.97
N VAL A 156 -6.28 -13.54 20.16
CA VAL A 156 -6.97 -13.35 21.44
C VAL A 156 -7.36 -11.89 21.63
N GLN A 157 -6.43 -10.97 21.36
CA GLN A 157 -6.68 -9.54 21.48
C GLN A 157 -7.68 -9.08 20.42
N PHE A 158 -7.53 -9.52 19.19
CA PHE A 158 -8.43 -9.19 18.08
C PHE A 158 -9.89 -9.52 18.42
N LYS A 159 -10.15 -10.70 18.97
CA LYS A 159 -11.49 -11.12 19.43
C LYS A 159 -12.06 -10.27 20.58
N LYS A 160 -11.22 -9.62 21.39
CA LYS A 160 -11.65 -8.73 22.48
C LYS A 160 -11.98 -7.32 22.01
N THR A 161 -11.37 -6.88 20.92
CA THR A 161 -11.62 -5.55 20.35
C THR A 161 -12.94 -5.48 19.57
N LYS A 162 -13.41 -4.27 19.27
CA LYS A 162 -14.57 -4.04 18.38
C LYS A 162 -14.18 -3.85 16.91
N ILE A 163 -12.98 -4.28 16.51
CA ILE A 163 -12.47 -4.09 15.16
C ILE A 163 -13.25 -5.00 14.20
N LYS A 164 -13.91 -4.43 13.19
CA LYS A 164 -14.61 -5.21 12.18
C LYS A 164 -13.60 -5.80 11.18
N ASN A 165 -13.62 -7.12 10.99
CA ASN A 165 -12.71 -7.77 10.04
C ASN A 165 -13.18 -7.55 8.58
N LEU A 166 -12.37 -6.88 7.77
CA LEU A 166 -12.56 -6.73 6.33
C LEU A 166 -11.42 -7.38 5.52
N GLY A 167 -10.47 -8.07 6.16
CA GLY A 167 -9.26 -8.59 5.53
C GLY A 167 -9.48 -9.56 4.37
N ASN A 168 -10.65 -10.19 4.31
CA ASN A 168 -11.00 -11.19 3.29
C ASN A 168 -11.49 -10.59 1.96
N TYR A 169 -11.70 -9.27 1.91
CA TYR A 169 -12.11 -8.59 0.67
C TYR A 169 -10.97 -8.57 -0.36
N SER A 170 -11.31 -8.57 -1.64
CA SER A 170 -10.32 -8.48 -2.71
C SER A 170 -9.59 -7.12 -2.67
N LEU A 171 -8.39 -7.03 -3.25
CA LEU A 171 -7.69 -5.74 -3.31
C LEU A 171 -8.45 -4.68 -4.13
N SER A 172 -9.25 -5.09 -5.11
CA SER A 172 -10.17 -4.18 -5.80
C SER A 172 -11.25 -3.64 -4.87
N ASP A 173 -11.85 -4.48 -4.03
CA ASP A 173 -12.83 -4.02 -3.03
C ASP A 173 -12.14 -3.13 -1.98
N MET A 174 -10.88 -3.42 -1.63
CA MET A 174 -10.10 -2.60 -0.72
C MET A 174 -9.89 -1.18 -1.23
N VAL A 175 -9.85 -0.96 -2.55
CA VAL A 175 -9.84 0.40 -3.12
C VAL A 175 -11.11 1.16 -2.68
N ALA A 176 -12.30 0.59 -2.90
CA ALA A 176 -13.56 1.20 -2.48
C ALA A 176 -13.63 1.41 -0.98
N ILE A 177 -13.22 0.41 -0.19
CA ILE A 177 -13.21 0.47 1.27
C ILE A 177 -12.31 1.62 1.72
N ILE A 178 -11.05 1.64 1.31
CA ILE A 178 -10.09 2.68 1.68
C ILE A 178 -10.62 4.07 1.32
N GLN A 179 -11.18 4.25 0.12
CA GLN A 179 -11.72 5.54 -0.32
C GLN A 179 -12.88 6.05 0.54
N ASN A 180 -13.67 5.16 1.15
CA ASN A 180 -14.82 5.50 2.00
C ASN A 180 -14.49 5.58 3.50
N LEU A 181 -13.28 5.25 3.92
CA LEU A 181 -12.79 5.47 5.29
C LEU A 181 -12.24 6.89 5.44
N ASP A 182 -12.15 7.39 6.66
CA ASP A 182 -11.63 8.74 6.94
C ASP A 182 -10.09 8.74 7.04
N LEU A 183 -9.53 7.65 7.58
CA LEU A 183 -8.10 7.50 7.85
C LEU A 183 -7.68 6.03 7.73
N ILE A 184 -6.47 5.80 7.26
CA ILE A 184 -5.80 4.49 7.31
C ILE A 184 -4.61 4.57 8.26
N ILE A 185 -4.45 3.58 9.14
CA ILE A 185 -3.28 3.41 9.98
C ILE A 185 -2.64 2.07 9.62
N SER A 186 -1.39 2.05 9.17
CA SER A 186 -0.77 0.79 8.77
C SER A 186 0.72 0.75 9.06
N SER A 187 1.26 -0.43 9.37
CA SER A 187 2.69 -0.70 9.24
C SER A 187 3.11 -0.71 7.76
N ASP A 188 4.38 -0.99 7.46
CA ASP A 188 4.93 -0.96 6.08
C ASP A 188 4.36 -2.05 5.14
N THR A 189 3.06 -2.04 4.87
CA THR A 189 2.33 -3.10 4.14
C THR A 189 1.84 -2.60 2.78
N SER A 190 1.31 -3.52 1.96
CA SER A 190 0.61 -3.15 0.74
C SER A 190 -0.58 -2.21 1.00
N ILE A 191 -1.23 -2.27 2.15
CA ILE A 191 -2.33 -1.36 2.52
C ILE A 191 -1.81 0.07 2.74
N LEU A 192 -0.62 0.24 3.32
CA LEU A 192 0.02 1.54 3.44
C LEU A 192 0.26 2.16 2.05
N HIS A 193 0.91 1.40 1.16
CA HIS A 193 1.20 1.87 -0.20
C HIS A 193 -0.06 2.13 -1.01
N LEU A 194 -1.06 1.24 -0.94
CA LEU A 194 -2.33 1.39 -1.65
C LEU A 194 -3.08 2.64 -1.18
N SER A 195 -3.22 2.82 0.13
CA SER A 195 -3.96 3.97 0.69
C SER A 195 -3.31 5.30 0.36
N ALA A 196 -1.98 5.37 0.48
CA ALA A 196 -1.23 6.58 0.15
C ALA A 196 -1.30 6.90 -1.36
N SER A 197 -1.22 5.88 -2.24
CA SER A 197 -1.42 6.03 -3.70
C SER A 197 -2.87 6.30 -4.13
N LEU A 198 -3.82 6.23 -3.21
CA LEU A 198 -5.21 6.65 -3.41
C LEU A 198 -5.46 8.07 -2.87
N ASN A 199 -4.42 8.78 -2.41
CA ASN A 199 -4.51 10.03 -1.64
C ASN A 199 -5.46 9.94 -0.45
N LYS A 200 -5.61 8.76 0.15
CA LYS A 200 -6.28 8.65 1.45
C LYS A 200 -5.33 9.15 2.51
N GLU A 201 -5.83 9.84 3.53
CA GLU A 201 -5.00 10.14 4.68
C GLU A 201 -4.51 8.83 5.31
N THR A 202 -3.20 8.70 5.43
CA THR A 202 -2.56 7.48 5.90
C THR A 202 -1.54 7.80 6.97
N TRP A 203 -1.56 7.05 8.06
CA TRP A 203 -0.56 7.08 9.12
C TRP A 203 0.27 5.80 9.05
N GLY A 204 1.55 5.95 8.69
CA GLY A 204 2.51 4.87 8.55
C GLY A 204 3.26 4.61 9.86
N LEU A 205 3.22 3.39 10.35
CA LEU A 205 3.89 2.96 11.58
C LEU A 205 5.18 2.23 11.21
N LEU A 206 6.32 2.89 11.38
CA LEU A 206 7.61 2.34 10.98
C LEU A 206 8.41 1.90 12.20
N ASN A 207 9.05 0.73 12.08
CA ASN A 207 9.95 0.23 13.09
C ASN A 207 11.23 1.08 13.16
N SER A 208 12.03 0.85 14.20
CA SER A 208 13.29 1.60 14.44
C SER A 208 14.31 1.49 13.31
N TYR A 209 14.29 0.39 12.54
CA TYR A 209 15.14 0.16 11.37
C TYR A 209 14.28 -0.16 10.15
N PRO A 210 13.63 0.85 9.55
CA PRO A 210 12.73 0.64 8.44
C PRO A 210 13.49 0.27 7.16
N ASP A 211 12.75 -0.23 6.17
CA ASP A 211 13.30 -0.50 4.84
C ASP A 211 13.96 0.75 4.23
N TRP A 212 14.97 0.52 3.38
CA TRP A 212 15.75 1.58 2.72
C TRP A 212 14.88 2.62 2.01
N ARG A 213 13.69 2.23 1.53
CA ARG A 213 12.72 3.14 0.87
C ARG A 213 12.29 4.30 1.77
N TRP A 214 12.28 4.11 3.08
CA TRP A 214 11.85 5.11 4.05
C TRP A 214 12.94 6.13 4.42
N GLY A 215 14.13 6.03 3.80
CA GLY A 215 15.22 6.99 3.94
C GLY A 215 15.25 8.05 2.82
N ALA A 216 16.28 8.00 1.97
CA ALA A 216 16.47 9.00 0.91
C ALA A 216 15.40 8.91 -0.18
N PHE A 217 14.86 7.71 -0.43
CA PHE A 217 13.83 7.50 -1.44
C PHE A 217 12.53 8.22 -1.08
N SER A 218 11.97 8.01 0.12
CA SER A 218 10.73 8.66 0.58
C SER A 218 10.81 10.19 0.58
N LYS A 219 12.00 10.76 0.82
CA LYS A 219 12.21 12.23 0.71
C LYS A 219 12.09 12.74 -0.72
N LEU A 220 12.56 11.94 -1.69
CA LEU A 220 12.52 12.29 -3.11
C LEU A 220 11.17 11.94 -3.74
N HIS A 221 10.53 10.91 -3.21
CA HIS A 221 9.28 10.31 -3.66
C HIS A 221 8.28 10.23 -2.49
N PRO A 222 7.81 11.39 -1.98
CA PRO A 222 6.96 11.41 -0.81
C PRO A 222 5.50 11.11 -1.16
N TYR A 223 4.92 10.22 -0.37
CA TYR A 223 3.47 10.09 -0.26
C TYR A 223 2.86 11.36 0.32
N LYS A 224 2.06 12.07 -0.51
CA LYS A 224 1.48 13.37 -0.19
C LYS A 224 0.61 13.35 1.08
N THR A 225 -0.12 12.26 1.30
CA THR A 225 -1.08 12.11 2.40
C THR A 225 -0.58 11.20 3.53
N LEU A 226 0.70 10.80 3.49
CA LEU A 226 1.30 9.93 4.49
C LEU A 226 1.94 10.74 5.62
N LYS A 227 1.50 10.48 6.84
CA LYS A 227 2.19 10.89 8.07
C LYS A 227 2.90 9.68 8.66
N ILE A 228 4.19 9.79 8.95
CA ILE A 228 4.98 8.68 9.49
C ILE A 228 5.14 8.85 11.00
N PHE A 229 4.95 7.74 11.73
CA PHE A 229 5.25 7.58 13.15
C PHE A 229 6.36 6.53 13.28
N HIS A 230 7.47 6.91 13.90
CA HIS A 230 8.64 6.05 14.04
C HIS A 230 8.75 5.51 15.46
N GLN A 231 8.94 4.21 15.58
CA GLN A 231 9.36 3.56 16.81
C GLN A 231 10.74 4.10 17.24
N ARG A 232 10.83 4.61 18.46
CA ARG A 232 12.09 5.11 19.04
C ARG A 232 12.94 4.01 19.66
N THR A 233 12.31 3.02 20.29
CA THR A 233 13.01 1.90 20.95
C THR A 233 12.62 0.59 20.30
N PHE A 234 13.60 -0.19 19.84
CA PHE A 234 13.34 -1.47 19.20
C PHE A 234 12.38 -2.35 20.01
N ASN A 235 11.36 -2.88 19.32
CA ASN A 235 10.31 -3.73 19.87
C ASN A 235 9.47 -3.12 21.01
N LYS A 236 9.51 -1.80 21.21
CA LYS A 236 8.56 -1.05 22.04
C LYS A 236 7.77 -0.11 21.14
N TRP A 237 6.45 -0.17 21.21
CA TRP A 237 5.58 0.63 20.35
C TRP A 237 4.70 1.59 21.15
N ASP A 238 4.89 1.68 22.46
CA ASP A 238 4.11 2.54 23.35
C ASP A 238 4.22 4.01 22.96
N ASP A 239 5.39 4.46 22.50
CA ASP A 239 5.61 5.81 22.00
C ASP A 239 4.77 6.09 20.74
N VAL A 240 4.76 5.16 19.80
CA VAL A 240 3.96 5.24 18.57
C VAL A 240 2.47 5.19 18.90
N GLU A 241 2.04 4.28 19.78
CA GLU A 241 0.65 4.17 20.22
C GLU A 241 0.17 5.47 20.88
N LEU A 242 0.96 6.04 21.80
CA LEU A 242 0.64 7.28 22.48
C LEU A 242 0.47 8.44 21.48
N GLU A 243 1.38 8.56 20.51
CA GLU A 243 1.27 9.57 19.46
C GLU A 243 0.00 9.38 18.62
N ILE A 244 -0.30 8.16 18.16
CA ILE A 244 -1.53 7.87 17.42
C ILE A 244 -2.76 8.21 18.26
N TYR A 245 -2.80 7.78 19.52
CA TYR A 245 -3.91 8.03 20.43
C TYR A 245 -4.20 9.52 20.58
N GLU A 246 -3.18 10.34 20.85
CA GLU A 246 -3.33 11.78 21.01
C GLU A 246 -3.74 12.46 19.69
N ASN A 247 -3.28 11.97 18.54
CA ASN A 247 -3.71 12.51 17.24
C ASN A 247 -5.16 12.12 16.91
N LEU A 248 -5.59 10.89 17.20
CA LEU A 248 -6.99 10.45 16.98
C LEU A 248 -7.95 11.19 17.90
N LYS A 249 -7.58 11.39 19.17
CA LYS A 249 -8.41 12.08 20.16
C LYS A 249 -8.74 13.52 19.74
N LYS A 250 -7.85 14.18 19.01
CA LYS A 250 -8.04 15.54 18.47
C LYS A 250 -8.97 15.61 17.26
N ARG A 251 -9.36 14.47 16.68
CA ARG A 251 -10.27 14.40 15.51
C ARG A 251 -11.73 14.18 15.88
N LYS A 252 -12.03 14.10 17.18
CA LYS A 252 -13.39 14.04 17.70
C LYS A 252 -14.09 15.39 17.57
#